data_AF-A0A0F7RVU3-F1
#
_entry.id   AF-A0A0F7RVU3-F1
#
_cell.length_a   1.000
_cell.length_b   1.000
_cell.length_c   1.000
_cell.angle_alpha   90.00
_cell.angle_beta   90.00
_cell.angle_gamma   90.00
#
_symmetry.space_group_name_H-M   'P 1'
#
loop_
_entity.id
_entity.type
_entity.pdbx_description
1 polymer ?
#
loop_
_entity_poly.entity_id
_entity_poly.type
_entity_poly.pdbx_seq_one_letter_code
_entity_poly.pdbx_strand_id
1 'polypeptide(L)'
;MPSKVDQNSIRRRGAGLIASDPEKVSPGYVLVAPLTSKQVHLVDTKGDTVHTWTFPWRNGRHARLLPNGKLAVNSIDPETPRPFWFFNKYGGGIMSE
;
A
#
# COMPACT_ATOMS: atom_id res chain seq x y z
N MET A 1 -26.78 -15.28 -5.27
CA MET A 1 -26.35 -15.76 -3.94
C MET A 1 -26.10 -14.56 -3.04
N PRO A 2 -26.54 -14.57 -1.77
CA PRO A 2 -26.15 -13.55 -0.80
C PRO A 2 -24.62 -13.52 -0.66
N SER A 3 -24.05 -12.34 -0.41
CA SER A 3 -22.61 -12.14 -0.22
C SER A 3 -22.08 -13.04 0.91
N LYS A 4 -20.96 -13.75 0.67
CA LYS A 4 -20.25 -14.51 1.72
C LYS A 4 -19.61 -13.60 2.78
N VAL A 5 -19.50 -12.30 2.49
CA VAL A 5 -19.02 -11.27 3.41
C VAL A 5 -20.20 -10.62 4.15
N ASP A 6 -20.12 -10.57 5.48
CA ASP A 6 -21.07 -9.86 6.35
C ASP A 6 -21.17 -8.37 5.97
N GLN A 7 -22.38 -7.87 5.76
CA GLN A 7 -22.57 -6.46 5.39
C GLN A 7 -22.48 -5.50 6.59
N ASN A 8 -22.60 -5.99 7.83
CA ASN A 8 -22.50 -5.16 9.03
C ASN A 8 -21.05 -4.71 9.27
N SER A 9 -20.77 -3.42 9.08
CA SER A 9 -19.42 -2.86 9.24
C SER A 9 -18.93 -2.83 10.69
N ILE A 10 -19.83 -2.80 11.69
CA ILE A 10 -19.45 -2.84 13.12
C ILE A 10 -18.85 -4.21 13.46
N ARG A 11 -19.44 -5.30 12.94
CA ARG A 11 -18.93 -6.67 13.12
C ARG A 11 -17.65 -6.93 12.32
N ARG A 12 -17.35 -6.11 11.32
CA ARG A 12 -16.11 -6.15 10.51
C ARG A 12 -15.02 -5.18 10.97
N ARG A 13 -15.05 -4.72 12.22
CA ARG A 13 -13.96 -3.91 12.79
C ARG A 13 -12.71 -4.77 13.04
N GLY A 14 -11.53 -4.16 12.89
CA GLY A 14 -10.24 -4.81 13.10
C GLY A 14 -9.19 -4.33 12.10
N ALA A 15 -8.02 -4.96 12.13
CA ALA A 15 -6.95 -4.77 11.16
C ALA A 15 -6.67 -6.09 10.43
N GLY A 16 -6.07 -6.01 9.24
CA GLY A 16 -5.85 -7.17 8.37
C GLY A 16 -7.06 -7.53 7.50
N LEU A 17 -7.00 -8.70 6.85
CA LEU A 17 -8.13 -9.21 6.06
C LEU A 17 -9.21 -9.78 7.00
N ILE A 18 -10.36 -9.12 7.06
CA ILE A 18 -11.46 -9.51 7.95
C ILE A 18 -12.41 -10.52 7.29
N ALA A 19 -12.64 -10.40 5.98
CA ALA A 19 -13.53 -11.26 5.23
C ALA A 19 -13.20 -11.20 3.73
N SER A 20 -13.45 -12.30 3.01
CA SER A 20 -13.22 -12.42 1.58
C SER A 20 -14.33 -13.27 0.95
N ASP A 21 -14.74 -12.91 -0.27
CA ASP A 21 -15.62 -13.73 -1.11
C ASP A 21 -14.80 -14.17 -2.34
N PRO A 22 -14.25 -15.41 -2.35
CA PRO A 22 -13.37 -15.87 -3.42
C PRO A 22 -13.97 -15.83 -4.82
N GLU A 23 -15.31 -15.83 -4.93
CA GLU A 23 -16.02 -15.73 -6.22
C GLU A 23 -16.06 -14.29 -6.77
N LYS A 24 -15.78 -13.30 -5.92
CA LYS A 24 -15.84 -11.86 -6.26
C LYS A 24 -14.49 -11.15 -6.14
N VAL A 25 -13.50 -11.78 -5.52
CA VAL A 25 -12.15 -11.23 -5.41
C VAL A 25 -11.46 -11.27 -6.77
N SER A 26 -10.91 -10.14 -7.18
CA SER A 26 -10.07 -10.08 -8.38
C SER A 26 -8.79 -10.90 -8.17
N PRO A 27 -8.34 -11.68 -9.18
CA PRO A 27 -7.09 -12.41 -9.08
C PRO A 27 -5.89 -11.46 -9.01
N GLY A 28 -4.80 -11.94 -8.39
CA GLY A 28 -3.54 -11.21 -8.29
C GLY A 28 -3.24 -10.76 -6.86
N TYR A 29 -2.60 -9.60 -6.75
CA TYR A 29 -2.09 -9.06 -5.49
C TYR A 29 -2.50 -7.61 -5.31
N VAL A 30 -2.54 -7.17 -4.06
CA VAL A 30 -2.72 -5.77 -3.69
C VAL A 30 -1.36 -5.18 -3.33
N LEU A 31 -0.97 -4.13 -4.03
CA LEU A 31 0.21 -3.34 -3.69
C LEU A 31 -0.19 -2.29 -2.65
N VAL A 32 0.36 -2.38 -1.44
CA VAL A 32 0.10 -1.45 -0.34
C VAL A 32 1.38 -0.67 -0.06
N ALA A 33 1.35 0.64 -0.29
CA ALA A 33 2.41 1.57 0.07
C ALA A 33 1.91 2.49 1.19
N PRO A 34 2.06 2.11 2.48
CA PRO A 34 1.52 2.90 3.58
C PRO A 34 2.13 4.30 3.60
N LEU A 35 1.26 5.29 3.77
CA LEU A 35 1.68 6.66 3.99
C LEU A 35 2.58 6.68 5.23
N THR A 36 3.71 7.37 5.12
CA THR A 36 4.71 7.50 6.19
C THR A 36 5.61 6.30 6.50
N SER A 37 5.41 5.16 5.86
CA SER A 37 6.33 4.02 5.94
C SER A 37 7.52 4.19 4.98
N LYS A 38 8.58 3.41 5.18
CA LYS A 38 9.65 3.17 4.19
C LYS A 38 9.47 1.86 3.44
N GLN A 39 8.39 1.14 3.73
CA GLN A 39 8.13 -0.19 3.21
C GLN A 39 6.94 -0.18 2.27
N VAL A 40 7.01 -1.00 1.24
CA VAL A 40 5.88 -1.31 0.35
C VAL A 40 5.65 -2.81 0.41
N HIS A 41 4.39 -3.22 0.52
CA HIS A 41 3.99 -4.61 0.71
C HIS A 41 3.19 -5.09 -0.50
N LEU A 42 3.49 -6.31 -0.95
CA LEU A 42 2.64 -7.05 -1.85
C LEU A 42 1.82 -8.02 -1.02
N VAL A 43 0.50 -7.90 -1.06
CA VAL A 43 -0.43 -8.68 -0.24
C VAL A 43 -1.26 -9.57 -1.15
N ASP A 44 -1.40 -10.85 -0.82
CA ASP A 44 -2.23 -11.78 -1.59
C ASP A 44 -3.72 -11.65 -1.24
N THR A 45 -4.55 -12.48 -1.88
CA THR A 45 -6.01 -12.48 -1.67
C THR A 45 -6.45 -13.09 -0.33
N LYS A 46 -5.52 -13.69 0.42
CA LYS A 46 -5.71 -14.21 1.78
C LYS A 46 -5.27 -13.20 2.85
N GLY A 47 -4.72 -12.07 2.43
CA GLY A 47 -4.26 -11.02 3.33
C GLY A 47 -2.82 -11.23 3.82
N ASP A 48 -2.11 -12.20 3.28
CA ASP A 48 -0.74 -12.50 3.64
C ASP A 48 0.22 -11.60 2.85
N THR A 49 1.22 -11.04 3.53
CA THR A 49 2.29 -10.28 2.86
C THR A 49 3.25 -11.27 2.21
N VAL A 50 3.23 -11.33 0.88
CA VAL A 50 4.07 -12.26 0.11
C VAL A 50 5.42 -11.66 -0.27
N HIS A 51 5.55 -10.33 -0.27
CA HIS A 51 6.80 -9.64 -0.53
C HIS A 51 6.82 -8.26 0.13
N THR A 52 8.00 -7.81 0.55
CA THR A 52 8.21 -6.46 1.11
C THR A 52 9.45 -5.82 0.49
N TRP A 53 9.30 -4.60 -0.03
CA TRP A 53 10.41 -3.72 -0.38
C TRP A 53 10.67 -2.74 0.76
N THR A 54 11.93 -2.45 1.04
CA THR A 54 12.34 -1.42 2.01
C THR A 54 13.23 -0.40 1.32
N PHE A 55 12.85 0.87 1.41
CA PHE A 55 13.54 1.99 0.77
C PHE A 55 14.31 2.83 1.80
N PRO A 56 15.36 3.57 1.39
CA PRO A 56 16.07 4.47 2.29
C PRO A 56 15.16 5.60 2.82
N TRP A 57 14.22 6.02 1.97
CA TRP A 57 13.33 7.15 2.22
C TRP A 57 11.88 6.72 2.38
N ARG A 58 11.07 7.59 3.01
CA ARG A 58 9.65 7.32 3.22
C ARG A 58 8.92 7.34 1.89
N ASN A 59 7.95 6.46 1.74
CA ASN A 59 7.02 6.43 0.63
C ASN A 59 6.37 7.81 0.49
N GLY A 60 6.43 8.34 -0.72
CA GLY A 60 5.65 9.46 -1.19
C GLY A 60 4.28 8.98 -1.64
N ARG A 61 3.71 9.63 -2.67
CA ARG A 61 2.30 9.46 -3.02
C ARG A 61 2.01 8.41 -4.07
N HIS A 62 3.03 7.70 -4.56
CA HIS A 62 2.87 6.77 -5.66
C HIS A 62 3.85 5.60 -5.58
N ALA A 63 3.34 4.41 -5.86
CA ALA A 63 4.11 3.20 -6.06
C ALA A 63 3.42 2.37 -7.14
N ARG A 64 4.20 1.73 -8.02
CA ARG A 64 3.69 0.91 -9.10
C ARG A 64 4.61 -0.28 -9.35
N LEU A 65 4.03 -1.47 -9.35
CA LEU A 65 4.71 -2.66 -9.83
C LEU A 65 4.80 -2.61 -11.36
N LEU A 66 6.01 -2.72 -11.88
CA LEU A 66 6.29 -2.66 -13.32
C LEU A 66 6.15 -4.05 -13.96
N PRO A 67 5.96 -4.15 -15.28
CA PRO A 67 5.86 -5.45 -15.98
C PRO A 67 7.09 -6.35 -15.82
N ASN A 68 8.25 -5.77 -15.52
CA ASN A 68 9.51 -6.49 -15.27
C ASN A 68 9.62 -7.03 -13.82
N GLY A 69 8.60 -6.83 -12.98
CA GLY A 69 8.58 -7.28 -11.58
C GLY A 69 9.28 -6.34 -10.59
N LYS A 70 9.87 -5.23 -11.05
CA LYS A 70 10.48 -4.21 -10.18
C LYS A 70 9.44 -3.19 -9.70
N LEU A 71 9.77 -2.49 -8.62
CA LEU A 71 8.85 -1.56 -7.97
C LEU A 71 9.30 -0.12 -8.19
N ALA A 72 8.55 0.61 -9.00
CA ALA A 72 8.74 2.04 -9.14
C ALA A 72 8.06 2.76 -7.95
N VAL A 73 8.81 3.53 -7.15
CA VAL A 73 8.28 4.25 -5.99
C VAL A 73 8.68 5.72 -6.03
N ASN A 74 7.72 6.58 -5.68
CA ASN A 74 8.00 7.96 -5.35
C ASN A 74 8.29 8.05 -3.85
N SER A 75 9.39 8.68 -3.46
CA SER A 75 9.79 8.87 -2.07
C SER A 75 9.94 10.36 -1.74
N ILE A 76 9.85 10.66 -0.45
CA ILE A 76 10.11 12.00 0.09
C ILE A 76 11.62 12.20 0.18
N ASP A 77 12.11 13.21 -0.52
CA ASP A 77 13.48 13.68 -0.39
C ASP A 77 13.68 14.35 0.98
N PRO A 78 14.68 13.89 1.78
CA PRO A 78 14.97 14.52 3.07
C PRO A 78 15.42 15.98 2.96
N GLU A 79 15.97 16.41 1.82
CA GLU A 79 16.51 17.75 1.59
C GLU A 79 15.46 18.75 1.09
N THR A 80 14.29 18.28 0.66
CA THR A 80 13.24 19.15 0.14
C THR A 80 12.72 20.14 1.21
N PRO A 81 12.63 21.45 0.89
CA PRO A 81 12.08 22.46 1.79
C PRO A 81 10.66 22.12 2.28
N ARG A 82 10.36 22.44 3.55
CA ARG A 82 9.06 22.14 4.19
C ARG A 82 8.27 23.42 4.44
N PRO A 83 7.57 23.97 3.42
CA PRO A 83 6.90 25.27 3.53
C PRO A 83 5.72 25.28 4.51
N PHE A 84 5.20 24.12 4.92
CA PHE A 84 4.11 24.00 5.90
C PHE A 84 4.20 22.67 6.67
N TRP A 85 3.55 22.61 7.85
CA TRP A 85 3.67 21.49 8.80
C TRP A 85 3.32 20.11 8.22
N PHE A 86 2.37 20.03 7.29
CA PHE A 86 1.95 18.77 6.70
C PHE A 86 2.84 18.28 5.54
N PHE A 87 3.90 19.02 5.16
CA PHE A 87 4.76 18.63 4.05
C PHE A 87 5.42 17.25 4.28
N ASN A 88 5.77 16.91 5.52
CA ASN A 88 6.31 15.59 5.86
C ASN A 88 5.34 14.41 5.64
N LYS A 89 4.04 14.68 5.54
CA LYS A 89 3.02 13.69 5.26
C LYS A 89 2.72 13.59 3.76
N TYR A 90 2.94 14.69 3.04
CA TYR A 90 2.36 14.94 1.73
C TYR A 90 3.40 15.28 0.65
N GLY A 91 4.68 15.30 1.01
CA GLY A 91 5.78 15.53 0.12
C GLY A 91 6.06 14.35 -0.81
N GLY A 92 6.98 14.58 -1.71
CA GLY A 92 7.57 13.64 -2.64
C GLY A 92 8.79 14.33 -3.26
N GLY A 93 9.49 13.67 -4.18
CA GLY A 93 10.59 14.33 -4.90
C GLY A 93 11.58 13.37 -5.55
N ILE A 94 11.71 12.16 -5.01
CA ILE A 94 12.60 11.14 -5.56
C ILE A 94 11.76 10.08 -6.25
N MET A 95 12.14 9.68 -7.45
CA MET A 95 11.57 8.51 -8.14
C MET A 95 12.67 7.45 -8.28
N SER A 96 12.41 6.24 -7.81
CA SER A 96 13.34 5.10 -7.88
C SER A 96 12.64 3.83 -8.34
N GLU A 97 13.40 2.86 -8.87
CA GLU A 97 12.97 1.52 -9.32
C GLU A 97 13.73 0.41 -8.58
#